data_AF-A0A7L0CD67-F1
#
_entry.id   AF-A0A7L0CD67-F1
#
_cell.length_a   1.000
_cell.length_b   1.000
_cell.length_c   1.000
_cell.angle_alpha   90.00
_cell.angle_beta   90.00
_cell.angle_gamma   90.00
#
_symmetry.space_group_name_H-M   'P 1'
#
loop_
_entity.id
_entity.type
_entity.pdbx_description
1 polymer ?
#
loop_
_entity_poly.entity_id
_entity_poly.type
_entity_poly.pdbx_seq_one_letter_code
_entity_poly.pdbx_strand_id
1 'polypeptide(L)' 'WQEPVTFEDVAVYLSHAEWDAIAAGQRELYRTVMLDNYKLLTSLGYPGPKPDVLYRIEHGEEPWV' A
#
# COMPACT_ATOMS: atom_id res chain seq x y z
N TRP A 1 0.55 2.51 27.18
CA TRP A 1 1.15 1.80 26.03
C TRP A 1 0.40 2.28 24.80
N GLN A 2 1.12 2.77 23.78
CA GLN A 2 0.50 3.07 22.48
C GLN A 2 0.45 1.78 21.68
N GLU A 3 -0.65 1.55 20.97
CA GLU A 3 -0.76 0.41 20.04
C GLU A 3 0.22 0.63 18.87
N PRO A 4 0.93 -0.43 18.43
CA PRO A 4 1.85 -0.33 17.31
C PRO A 4 1.07 -0.03 16.02
N VAL A 5 1.53 0.97 15.28
CA VAL A 5 0.93 1.30 13.97
C VAL A 5 1.17 0.13 13.01
N THR A 6 0.11 -0.28 12.34
CA THR A 6 0.11 -1.36 11.34
C THR A 6 0.07 -0.80 9.93
N PHE A 7 0.21 -1.66 8.93
CA PHE A 7 0.09 -1.24 7.53
C PHE A 7 -1.34 -0.80 7.22
N GLU A 8 -2.31 -1.49 7.79
CA GLU A 8 -3.74 -1.24 7.65
C GLU A 8 -4.14 0.16 8.15
N ASP A 9 -3.43 0.71 9.13
CA ASP A 9 -3.69 2.05 9.67
C ASP A 9 -3.28 3.19 8.71
N VAL A 10 -2.36 2.91 7.77
CA VAL A 10 -1.80 3.92 6.85
C VAL A 10 -2.08 3.61 5.38
N ALA A 11 -2.64 2.45 5.08
CA ALA A 11 -2.97 2.01 3.73
C ALA A 11 -4.35 2.45 3.30
N VAL A 12 -4.49 2.66 1.99
CA VAL A 12 -5.78 2.87 1.32
C VAL A 12 -5.92 1.76 0.30
N TYR A 13 -7.07 1.10 0.30
CA TYR A 13 -7.38 0.05 -0.66
C TYR A 13 -8.39 0.58 -1.66
N LEU A 14 -8.08 0.40 -2.94
CA LEU A 14 -8.96 0.81 -4.03
C LEU A 14 -9.64 -0.43 -4.58
N SER A 15 -10.95 -0.39 -4.76
CA SER A 15 -11.66 -1.39 -5.57
C SER A 15 -11.26 -1.27 -7.04
N HIS A 16 -11.56 -2.30 -7.84
CA HIS A 16 -11.35 -2.26 -9.30
C HIS A 16 -11.97 -1.01 -9.94
N ALA A 17 -13.20 -0.64 -9.53
CA ALA A 17 -13.90 0.51 -10.07
C ALA A 17 -13.24 1.85 -9.71
N GLU A 18 -12.73 1.99 -8.48
CA GLU A 18 -12.01 3.20 -8.06
C GLU A 18 -10.64 3.29 -8.73
N TRP A 19 -9.96 2.16 -8.89
CA TRP A 19 -8.70 2.08 -9.63
C TRP A 19 -8.87 2.54 -11.09
N ASP A 20 -9.94 2.09 -11.75
CA ASP A 20 -10.27 2.50 -13.11
C ASP A 20 -10.62 3.98 -13.22
N ALA A 21 -11.25 4.54 -12.19
CA ALA A 21 -11.66 5.94 -12.15
C ALA A 21 -10.51 6.93 -11.94
N ILE A 22 -9.38 6.51 -11.37
CA ILE A 22 -8.24 7.41 -11.10
C ILE A 22 -7.28 7.51 -12.30
N ALA A 23 -6.69 8.69 -12.47
CA ALA A 23 -5.77 8.98 -13.57
C ALA A 23 -4.45 8.20 -13.42
N ALA A 24 -3.74 7.97 -14.53
CA ALA A 24 -2.46 7.24 -14.53
C ALA A 24 -1.43 7.81 -13.52
N GLY A 25 -1.31 9.14 -13.41
CA GLY A 25 -0.43 9.78 -12.42
C GLY A 25 -0.87 9.53 -10.97
N GLN A 26 -2.17 9.41 -10.70
CA GLN A 26 -2.67 9.03 -9.37
C GLN A 26 -2.39 7.55 -9.08
N ARG A 27 -2.46 6.67 -10.08
CA ARG A 27 -2.08 5.26 -9.95
C ARG A 27 -0.59 5.11 -9.62
N GLU A 28 0.27 5.91 -10.23
CA GLU A 28 1.72 5.94 -9.91
C GLU A 28 1.98 6.48 -8.50
N LEU A 29 1.29 7.56 -8.11
CA LEU A 29 1.36 8.11 -6.77
C LEU A 29 0.91 7.08 -5.72
N TYR A 30 -0.21 6.39 -5.96
CA TYR A 30 -0.70 5.32 -5.10
C TYR A 30 0.36 4.25 -4.86
N ARG A 31 0.97 3.73 -5.94
CA ARG A 31 2.02 2.71 -5.84
C ARG A 31 3.20 3.18 -5.01
N THR A 32 3.66 4.40 -5.26
CA THR A 32 4.78 5.01 -4.53
C THR A 32 4.46 5.14 -3.04
N VAL A 33 3.29 5.69 -2.71
CA VAL A 33 2.85 5.87 -1.32
C VAL A 33 2.73 4.54 -0.58
N MET A 34 2.15 3.51 -1.19
CA MET A 34 2.03 2.20 -0.54
C MET A 34 3.40 1.58 -0.25
N LEU A 35 4.34 1.68 -1.18
CA LEU A 35 5.72 1.21 -0.97
C LEU A 35 6.43 1.99 0.13
N ASP A 36 6.28 3.30 0.16
CA ASP A 36 6.94 4.16 1.15
C ASP A 36 6.35 3.98 2.55
N ASN A 37 5.03 3.77 2.67
CA ASN A 37 4.38 3.40 3.93
C ASN A 37 4.98 2.12 4.52
N TYR A 38 5.17 1.08 3.69
CA TYR A 38 5.77 -0.17 4.16
C TYR A 38 7.23 -0.01 4.56
N LYS A 39 8.02 0.77 3.82
CA LYS A 39 9.41 1.10 4.20
C LYS A 39 9.46 1.84 5.52
N LEU A 40 8.55 2.79 5.74
CA LEU A 40 8.47 3.51 7.01
C LEU A 40 8.12 2.57 8.16
N LEU A 41 7.10 1.73 8.00
CA LEU A 41 6.70 0.77 9.03
C LEU A 41 7.79 -0.25 9.35
N THR A 42 8.46 -0.81 8.34
CA THR A 42 9.60 -1.70 8.55
C THR A 42 10.75 -1.01 9.27
N SER A 43 11.01 0.28 9.00
CA SER A 43 12.00 1.07 9.76
C SER A 43 11.63 1.28 11.23
N LEU A 44 10.33 1.23 11.55
CA LEU A 44 9.79 1.31 12.91
C LEU A 44 9.70 -0.06 13.60
N GLY A 45 10.20 -1.13 12.97
CA GLY A 45 10.19 -2.48 13.54
C GLY A 45 8.87 -3.23 13.36
N TYR A 46 8.08 -2.90 12.33
CA TYR A 46 6.85 -3.62 12.00
C TYR A 46 7.08 -5.13 11.84
N PRO A 47 6.43 -5.98 12.65
CA PRO A 47 6.63 -7.43 12.62
C PRO A 47 5.66 -8.17 11.69
N GLY A 48 4.72 -7.45 11.07
CA GLY A 48 3.68 -8.06 10.24
C GLY A 48 4.18 -8.53 8.87
N PRO A 49 3.40 -9.37 8.18
CA PRO A 49 3.76 -9.87 6.85
C PRO A 49 3.75 -8.72 5.83
N LYS A 50 4.41 -8.95 4.68
CA LYS A 50 4.28 -8.03 3.55
C LYS A 50 2.82 -8.07 3.03
N PRO A 51 2.12 -6.93 2.92
CA PRO A 51 0.77 -6.87 2.38
C PRO A 51 0.66 -7.31 0.92
N ASP A 52 -0.43 -7.99 0.56
CA ASP A 52 -0.70 -8.47 -0.81
C ASP A 52 -0.68 -7.35 -1.86
N VAL A 53 -1.15 -6.16 -1.47
CA VAL A 53 -1.14 -4.97 -2.34
C VAL A 53 0.27 -4.64 -2.81
N LEU A 54 1.29 -4.81 -1.95
CA LEU A 54 2.69 -4.56 -2.29
C LEU A 54 3.26 -5.67 -3.16
N TYR A 55 2.87 -6.91 -2.91
CA TYR A 55 3.26 -8.04 -3.75
C TYR A 55 2.84 -7.79 -5.21
N ARG A 56 1.58 -7.36 -5.43
CA ARG A 56 1.09 -7.01 -6.78
C ARG A 56 1.89 -5.87 -7.41
N ILE A 57 2.15 -4.80 -6.66
CA ILE A 57 2.94 -3.65 -7.15
C ILE A 57 4.35 -4.09 -7.58
N GLU A 58 5.03 -4.91 -6.78
CA GLU A 58 6.38 -5.39 -7.06
C GLU A 58 6.45 -6.29 -8.31
N HIS A 59 5.35 -6.98 -8.66
CA HIS A 59 5.25 -7.81 -9.85
C HIS A 59 4.71 -7.05 -11.08
N GLY A 60 4.46 -5.74 -10.94
CA GLY A 60 3.90 -4.92 -12.03
C GLY A 60 2.42 -5.16 -12.28
N GLU A 61 1.76 -5.90 -11.39
CA GLU A 61 0.31 -6.06 -11.37
C GLU A 61 -0.32 -4.78 -10.81
N GLU A 62 -1.58 -4.54 -11.14
CA GLU A 62 -2.29 -3.41 -10.55
C GLU A 62 -2.90 -3.83 -9.18
N PRO A 63 -3.01 -2.90 -8.22
CA PRO A 63 -3.11 -3.24 -6.80
C PRO A 63 -4.51 -3.04 -6.20
N TRP A 64 -5.56 -3.31 -6.98
CA TRP A 64 -6.95 -3.14 -6.53
C TRP A 64 -7.45 -4.35 -5.74
N VAL A 65 -8.36 -4.16 -4.79
CA VAL A 65 -8.99 -5.24 -4.01
C VAL A 65 -10.22 -5.78 -4.72
#